data_AF-A0A1Q3AKH3-F1
#
_entry.id   AF-A0A1Q3AKH3-F1
#
_cell.length_a   1.000
_cell.length_b   1.000
_cell.length_c   1.000
_cell.angle_alpha   90.00
_cell.angle_beta   90.00
_cell.angle_gamma   90.00
#
_symmetry.space_group_name_H-M   'P 1'
#
loop_
_entity.id
_entity.type
_entity.pdbx_description
1 polymer ?
#
loop_
_entity_poly.entity_id
_entity_poly.type
_entity_poly.pdbx_seq_one_letter_code
_entity_poly.pdbx_strand_id
1 'polypeptide(L)'
;MVKMYIRSFHTASRLLSTNAVKATLFSKSKCGLCDNASNVMKKVLKDRPQLDYSVVKIDDPKNQEWWDKYCFDVPVLHIENPAREGSLIKIFHRLEEKDVLDKIKGFE
;
A
#
# COMPACT_ATOMS: atom_id res chain seq x y z
N MET A 1 41.99 1.05 -42.92
CA MET A 1 41.02 1.92 -42.21
C MET A 1 40.04 1.03 -41.46
N VAL A 2 40.18 0.88 -40.14
CA VAL A 2 39.27 0.06 -39.32
C VAL A 2 38.18 0.98 -38.77
N LYS A 3 36.94 0.76 -39.22
CA LYS A 3 35.77 1.54 -38.79
C LYS A 3 35.37 1.09 -37.39
N MET A 4 35.80 1.84 -36.39
CA MET A 4 35.53 1.57 -34.98
C MET A 4 34.06 1.87 -34.69
N TYR A 5 33.21 0.84 -34.72
CA TYR A 5 31.81 0.94 -34.28
C TYR A 5 31.77 0.90 -32.75
N ILE A 6 31.78 2.08 -32.14
CA ILE A 6 31.57 2.24 -30.70
C ILE A 6 30.07 1.96 -30.44
N ARG A 7 29.76 0.80 -29.90
CA ARG A 7 28.43 0.53 -29.33
C ARG A 7 28.39 1.16 -27.94
N SER A 8 27.66 2.26 -27.79
CA SER A 8 27.41 2.87 -26.49
C SER A 8 26.68 1.89 -25.57
N PHE A 9 27.32 1.53 -24.45
CA PHE A 9 26.67 0.82 -23.37
C PHE A 9 25.84 1.82 -22.57
N HIS A 10 24.52 1.82 -22.74
CA HIS A 10 23.62 2.55 -21.85
C HIS A 10 23.42 1.74 -20.57
N THR A 11 24.07 2.15 -19.49
CA THR A 11 23.80 1.62 -18.15
C THR A 11 22.44 2.12 -17.70
N ALA A 12 21.40 1.30 -17.83
CA ALA A 12 20.11 1.56 -17.20
C ALA A 12 20.24 1.30 -15.70
N SER A 13 20.43 2.36 -14.92
CA SER A 13 20.36 2.27 -13.46
C SER A 13 18.90 2.01 -13.07
N ARG A 14 18.60 0.80 -12.59
CA ARG A 14 17.31 0.54 -11.94
C ARG A 14 17.33 1.28 -10.60
N LEU A 15 16.60 2.38 -10.50
CA LEU A 15 16.34 3.02 -9.22
C LEU A 15 15.56 2.03 -8.35
N LEU A 16 16.25 1.39 -7.40
CA LEU A 16 15.56 0.70 -6.31
C LEU A 16 14.94 1.80 -5.44
N SER A 17 13.60 1.85 -5.38
CA SER A 17 12.90 2.65 -4.38
C SER A 17 13.15 1.98 -3.02
N THR A 18 14.13 2.48 -2.27
CA THR A 18 14.65 1.80 -1.07
C THR A 18 13.78 1.95 0.17
N ASN A 19 12.69 2.74 0.13
CA ASN A 19 11.81 3.02 1.27
C ASN A 19 10.32 2.97 0.88
N ALA A 20 9.87 1.93 0.18
CA ALA A 20 8.46 1.82 -0.19
C ALA A 20 7.62 1.32 1.00
N VAL A 21 7.11 2.24 1.83
CA VAL A 21 6.01 1.91 2.74
C VAL A 21 4.81 1.49 1.91
N LYS A 22 4.22 0.34 2.24
CA LYS A 22 3.06 -0.23 1.55
C LYS A 22 1.85 -0.22 2.45
N ALA A 23 0.73 0.22 1.90
CA ALA A 23 -0.56 0.28 2.55
C ALA A 23 -1.59 -0.54 1.77
N THR A 24 -2.25 -1.49 2.43
CA THR A 24 -3.29 -2.32 1.82
C THR A 24 -4.59 -2.20 2.59
N LEU A 25 -5.64 -1.67 1.95
CA LEU A 25 -6.97 -1.55 2.53
C LEU A 25 -7.84 -2.75 2.16
N PHE A 26 -8.25 -3.52 3.16
CA PHE A 26 -9.23 -4.60 3.05
C PHE A 26 -10.63 -4.02 3.20
N SER A 27 -11.46 -4.24 2.19
CA SER A 27 -12.78 -3.61 2.01
C SER A 27 -13.76 -4.63 1.43
N LYS A 28 -15.07 -4.41 1.61
CA LYS A 28 -16.12 -5.19 0.93
C LYS A 28 -17.14 -4.29 0.25
N SER A 29 -17.94 -4.84 -0.67
CA SER A 29 -19.03 -4.10 -1.30
C SER A 29 -20.13 -3.74 -0.30
N LYS A 30 -20.87 -2.65 -0.59
CA LYS A 30 -22.00 -2.17 0.25
C LYS A 30 -21.61 -1.97 1.72
N CYS A 31 -20.47 -1.31 1.97
CA CYS A 31 -19.92 -1.08 3.31
C CYS A 31 -19.60 0.40 3.51
N GLY A 32 -20.47 1.13 4.24
CA GLY A 32 -20.30 2.58 4.45
C GLY A 32 -19.02 2.95 5.22
N LEU A 33 -18.59 2.12 6.17
CA LEU A 33 -17.30 2.31 6.86
C LEU A 33 -16.12 2.17 5.89
N CYS A 34 -16.21 1.24 4.93
CA CYS A 34 -15.18 1.01 3.93
C CYS A 34 -15.07 2.17 2.92
N ASP A 35 -16.19 2.81 2.59
CA ASP A 35 -16.22 4.01 1.76
C ASP A 35 -15.53 5.19 2.48
N ASN A 36 -15.82 5.37 3.77
CA ASN A 36 -15.14 6.37 4.60
C ASN A 36 -13.63 6.12 4.69
N ALA A 37 -13.21 4.89 4.94
CA ALA A 37 -11.80 4.50 4.97
C ALA A 37 -11.10 4.79 3.64
N SER A 38 -11.75 4.48 2.51
CA SER A 38 -11.22 4.77 1.17
C SER A 38 -11.07 6.28 0.93
N ASN A 39 -11.99 7.10 1.44
CA ASN A 39 -11.90 8.56 1.35
C ASN A 39 -10.77 9.12 2.22
N VAL A 40 -10.52 8.56 3.41
CA VAL A 40 -9.36 8.92 4.23
C VAL A 40 -8.06 8.59 3.49
N MET A 41 -7.94 7.38 2.93
CA MET A 41 -6.75 7.00 2.15
C MET A 41 -6.52 7.90 0.93
N LYS A 42 -7.58 8.35 0.25
CA LYS A 42 -7.44 9.35 -0.83
C LYS A 42 -6.80 10.65 -0.35
N LYS A 43 -7.06 11.10 0.88
CA LYS A 43 -6.42 12.29 1.44
C LYS A 43 -4.97 12.02 1.82
N VAL A 44 -4.71 10.90 2.49
CA VAL A 44 -3.36 10.44 2.82
C VAL A 44 -2.47 10.37 1.57
N LEU A 45 -3.00 9.87 0.45
CA LEU A 45 -2.27 9.79 -0.83
C LEU A 45 -2.01 11.14 -1.48
N LYS A 46 -2.80 12.18 -1.18
CA LYS A 46 -2.47 13.55 -1.63
C LYS A 46 -1.23 14.07 -0.90
N ASP A 47 -1.12 13.77 0.39
CA ASP A 47 0.03 14.15 1.21
C ASP A 47 1.25 13.26 0.95
N ARG A 48 1.03 11.99 0.60
CA ARG A 48 2.05 10.96 0.37
C ARG A 48 1.84 10.25 -0.98
N PRO A 49 2.12 10.92 -2.11
CA PRO A 49 1.90 10.35 -3.45
C PRO A 49 2.80 9.15 -3.78
N GLN A 50 3.93 8.99 -3.08
CA GLN A 50 4.85 7.87 -3.24
C GLN A 50 4.48 6.62 -2.44
N LEU A 51 3.41 6.65 -1.64
CA LEU A 51 2.95 5.50 -0.85
C LEU A 51 2.42 4.42 -1.80
N ASP A 52 2.92 3.19 -1.67
CA ASP A 52 2.39 2.04 -2.42
C ASP A 52 1.04 1.62 -1.81
N TYR A 53 -0.06 2.02 -2.45
CA TYR A 53 -1.41 1.78 -1.94
C TYR A 53 -2.21 0.84 -2.84
N SER A 54 -2.80 -0.18 -2.21
CA SER A 54 -3.70 -1.12 -2.87
C SER A 54 -4.97 -1.35 -2.06
N VAL A 55 -6.04 -1.75 -2.75
CA VAL A 55 -7.32 -2.10 -2.13
C VAL A 55 -7.65 -3.54 -2.48
N VAL A 56 -7.94 -4.34 -1.46
CA VAL A 56 -8.38 -5.74 -1.61
C VAL A 56 -9.87 -5.82 -1.28
N LYS A 57 -10.65 -6.30 -2.26
CA LYS A 57 -12.07 -6.61 -2.08
C LYS A 57 -12.21 -8.01 -1.53
N ILE A 58 -12.47 -8.12 -0.23
CA ILE A 58 -12.52 -9.41 0.47
C ILE A 58 -13.74 -10.25 0.07
N ASP A 59 -14.76 -9.63 -0.51
CA ASP A 59 -15.96 -10.28 -1.02
C ASP A 59 -15.80 -10.86 -2.43
N ASP A 60 -14.64 -10.68 -3.07
CA ASP A 60 -14.28 -11.43 -4.27
C ASP A 60 -13.98 -12.89 -3.89
N PRO A 61 -14.57 -13.89 -4.56
CA PRO A 61 -14.28 -15.32 -4.31
C PRO A 61 -12.80 -15.69 -4.33
N LYS A 62 -11.96 -14.94 -5.07
CA LYS A 62 -10.50 -15.14 -5.12
C LYS A 62 -9.79 -14.78 -3.81
N ASN A 63 -10.43 -13.97 -2.97
CA ASN A 63 -9.89 -13.43 -1.72
C ASN A 63 -10.52 -14.11 -0.50
N GLN A 64 -10.95 -15.37 -0.62
CA GLN A 64 -11.60 -16.12 0.45
C GLN A 64 -10.80 -16.10 1.77
N GLU A 65 -9.47 -16.17 1.70
CA GLU A 65 -8.61 -16.06 2.88
C GLU A 65 -8.82 -14.76 3.68
N TRP A 66 -9.10 -13.65 2.98
CA TRP A 66 -9.32 -12.34 3.60
C TRP A 66 -10.75 -12.19 4.08
N TRP A 67 -11.70 -12.84 3.39
CA TRP A 67 -13.07 -12.96 3.89
C TRP A 67 -13.08 -13.67 5.24
N ASP A 68 -12.48 -14.87 5.32
CA ASP A 68 -12.43 -15.68 6.52
C ASP A 68 -11.79 -14.93 7.69
N LYS A 69 -10.83 -14.05 7.39
CA LYS A 69 -10.08 -13.27 8.38
C LYS A 69 -10.77 -12.00 8.83
N TYR A 70 -11.46 -11.29 7.94
CA TYR A 70 -11.89 -9.90 8.19
C TYR A 70 -13.36 -9.61 7.85
N CYS A 71 -14.18 -10.60 7.50
CA CYS A 71 -15.58 -10.38 7.09
C CYS A 71 -16.41 -9.52 8.08
N PHE A 72 -16.09 -9.59 9.37
CA PHE A 72 -16.73 -8.81 10.44
C PHE A 72 -15.96 -7.55 10.86
N ASP A 73 -14.68 -7.42 10.50
CA ASP A 73 -13.79 -6.36 10.99
C ASP A 73 -13.47 -5.27 9.95
N VAL A 74 -13.88 -5.47 8.68
CA VAL A 74 -13.63 -4.48 7.63
C VAL A 74 -14.33 -3.14 7.91
N PRO A 75 -13.66 -1.99 7.63
CA PRO A 75 -12.38 -1.87 6.94
C PRO A 75 -11.16 -2.17 7.82
N VAL A 76 -10.15 -2.81 7.22
CA VAL A 76 -8.85 -3.07 7.86
C VAL A 76 -7.74 -2.49 6.98
N LEU A 77 -6.87 -1.65 7.52
CA LEU A 77 -5.69 -1.14 6.82
C LEU A 77 -4.44 -1.85 7.34
N HIS A 78 -3.69 -2.47 6.44
CA HIS A 78 -2.34 -2.94 6.71
C HIS A 78 -1.35 -1.87 6.28
N ILE A 79 -0.34 -1.60 7.10
CA ILE A 79 0.81 -0.78 6.74
C ILE A 79 2.07 -1.59 7.07
N GLU A 80 2.94 -1.75 6.08
CA GLU A 80 4.17 -2.53 6.19
C GLU A 80 5.32 -1.83 5.46
N ASN A 81 6.55 -2.10 5.89
CA ASN A 81 7.75 -1.77 5.13
C ASN A 81 8.37 -3.11 4.70
N PRO A 82 8.33 -3.48 3.41
CA PRO A 82 8.87 -4.75 2.91
C PRO A 82 10.37 -4.95 3.19
N ALA A 83 11.12 -3.86 3.42
CA ALA A 83 12.54 -3.94 3.79
C ALA A 83 12.77 -4.27 5.27
N ARG A 84 11.72 -4.19 6.11
CA ARG A 84 11.77 -4.45 7.55
C ARG A 84 10.89 -5.65 7.90
N GLU A 85 11.52 -6.75 8.28
CA GLU A 85 10.80 -7.93 8.77
C GLU A 85 9.97 -7.59 10.02
N GLY A 86 8.76 -8.16 10.11
CA GLY A 86 7.87 -7.96 11.27
C GLY A 86 7.28 -6.55 11.39
N SER A 87 7.41 -5.69 10.37
CA SER A 87 6.93 -4.31 10.43
C SER A 87 5.40 -4.17 10.34
N LEU A 88 4.65 -5.20 9.97
CA LEU A 88 3.21 -5.11 9.73
C LEU A 88 2.40 -4.55 10.93
N ILE A 89 1.73 -3.43 10.72
CA ILE A 89 0.68 -2.92 11.62
C ILE A 89 -0.69 -2.99 10.96
N LYS A 90 -1.72 -3.10 11.78
CA LYS A 90 -3.13 -3.19 11.35
C LYS A 90 -3.96 -2.14 12.06
N ILE A 91 -4.80 -1.44 11.31
CA ILE A 91 -5.79 -0.48 11.83
C ILE A 91 -7.16 -1.03 11.48
N PHE A 92 -8.04 -1.19 12.47
CA PHE A 92 -9.35 -1.78 12.32
C PHE A 92 -10.46 -0.74 12.48
N HIS A 93 -11.58 -0.94 11.78
CA HIS A 93 -12.84 -0.20 11.90
C HIS A 93 -12.81 1.28 11.49
N ARG A 94 -12.05 2.10 12.21
CA ARG A 94 -11.99 3.56 12.02
C ARG A 94 -10.58 3.97 11.61
N LEU A 95 -10.49 4.51 10.41
CA LEU A 95 -9.28 5.16 9.92
C LEU A 95 -9.40 6.66 10.16
N GLU A 96 -8.42 7.23 10.85
CA GLU A 96 -8.26 8.68 10.98
C GLU A 96 -7.02 9.11 10.23
N GLU A 97 -7.15 10.15 9.41
CA GLU A 97 -6.10 10.62 8.50
C GLU A 97 -4.78 10.91 9.23
N LYS A 98 -4.85 11.61 10.36
CA LYS A 98 -3.69 11.95 11.18
C LYS A 98 -3.00 10.69 11.73
N ASP A 99 -3.77 9.74 12.26
CA ASP A 99 -3.22 8.49 12.81
C ASP A 99 -2.55 7.65 11.72
N VAL A 100 -3.15 7.56 10.54
CA VAL A 100 -2.55 6.87 9.38
C VAL A 100 -1.23 7.54 8.96
N LEU A 101 -1.19 8.86 8.88
CA LEU A 101 0.02 9.61 8.52
C LEU A 101 1.12 9.46 9.57
N ASP A 102 0.78 9.52 10.85
CA ASP A 102 1.73 9.34 11.96
C ASP A 102 2.31 7.92 11.94
N LYS A 103 1.48 6.92 11.67
CA LYS A 103 1.91 5.53 11.49
C LYS A 103 2.82 5.36 10.28
N ILE A 104 2.47 5.91 9.10
CA ILE A 104 3.32 5.85 7.90
C ILE A 104 4.70 6.47 8.17
N LYS A 105 4.76 7.61 8.85
CA LYS A 105 6.02 8.28 9.22
C LYS A 105 6.93 7.39 10.08
N GLY A 106 6.39 6.50 10.91
CA GLY A 106 7.18 5.57 11.73
C GLY A 106 7.85 4.43 10.93
N PHE A 107 7.57 4.33 9.64
CA PHE A 107 8.08 3.28 8.74
C PHE A 107 9.10 3.79 7.72
N GLU A 108 9.19 5.11 7.56
CA GLU A 108 10.24 5.82 6.82
C GLU A 108 11.56 5.83 7.63
#